data_AF-A0A4Q3UDG8-F1
#
_entry.id   AF-A0A4Q3UDG8-F1
#
_cell.length_a   1.000
_cell.length_b   1.000
_cell.length_c   1.000
_cell.angle_alpha   90.00
_cell.angle_beta   90.00
_cell.angle_gamma   90.00
#
_symmetry.space_group_name_H-M   'P 1'
#
loop_
_entity.id
_entity.type
_entity.pdbx_description
1 polymer ?
#
loop_
_entity_poly.entity_id
_entity_poly.type
_entity_poly.pdbx_seq_one_letter_code
_entity_poly.pdbx_strand_id
1 'polypeptide(L)'
;MSVTVTTARVRAKAGLTDTSFDTAIADLIAEQVPAIEATLIGVYGPEADLGATEIVAAELMDQLNRQGREVQIGELSIGVESSDALRAQGMARLAPYRKDAGAVRAIGPRVSLE
;
A
#
# COMPACT_ATOMS: atom_id res chain seq x y z
N MET A 1 0.38 16.61 -0.70
CA MET A 1 -0.88 15.89 -0.41
C MET A 1 -0.52 14.67 0.41
N SER A 2 -1.45 14.10 1.16
CA SER A 2 -1.28 12.85 1.89
C SER A 2 -2.06 11.74 1.18
N VAL A 3 -1.60 10.49 1.25
CA VAL A 3 -2.38 9.35 0.75
C VAL A 3 -3.51 9.07 1.72
N THR A 4 -4.69 8.76 1.19
CA THR A 4 -5.88 8.49 1.99
C THR A 4 -6.16 6.99 2.06
N VAL A 5 -5.69 6.37 3.14
CA VAL A 5 -5.96 4.97 3.47
C VAL A 5 -7.00 4.91 4.58
N THR A 6 -8.03 4.08 4.42
CA THR A 6 -9.09 3.89 5.42
C THR A 6 -9.17 2.45 5.87
N THR A 7 -9.57 2.22 7.12
CA THR A 7 -9.78 0.89 7.69
C THR A 7 -10.72 0.05 6.82
N ALA A 8 -11.80 0.64 6.34
CA ALA A 8 -12.77 -0.03 5.46
C ALA A 8 -12.16 -0.49 4.12
N ARG A 9 -11.27 0.31 3.51
CA ARG A 9 -10.61 -0.04 2.23
C ARG A 9 -9.58 -1.15 2.43
N VAL A 10 -8.79 -1.08 3.49
CA VAL A 10 -7.82 -2.13 3.82
C VAL A 10 -8.53 -3.44 4.13
N ARG A 11 -9.59 -3.40 4.93
CA ARG A 11 -10.42 -4.57 5.25
C ARG A 11 -10.97 -5.25 3.99
N ALA A 12 -11.55 -4.45 3.07
CA ALA A 12 -12.07 -4.95 1.80
C ALA A 12 -10.97 -5.60 0.94
N LYS A 13 -9.78 -4.99 0.87
CA LYS A 13 -8.63 -5.54 0.12
C LYS A 13 -8.06 -6.82 0.73
N ALA A 14 -8.08 -6.93 2.06
CA ALA A 14 -7.65 -8.13 2.77
C ALA A 14 -8.72 -9.25 2.77
N GLY A 15 -9.86 -9.07 2.10
CA GLY A 15 -10.93 -10.07 2.04
C GLY A 15 -11.65 -10.29 3.37
N LEU A 16 -11.57 -9.34 4.30
CA LEU A 16 -12.19 -9.42 5.61
C LEU A 16 -13.61 -8.85 5.56
N THR A 17 -14.56 -9.53 6.19
CA THR A 17 -15.98 -9.13 6.21
C THR A 17 -16.43 -8.54 7.53
N ASP A 18 -15.68 -8.76 8.61
CA ASP A 18 -15.97 -8.28 9.97
C ASP A 18 -14.99 -7.20 10.44
N THR A 19 -15.31 -6.54 11.54
CA THR A 19 -14.54 -5.43 12.12
C THR A 19 -13.56 -5.86 13.21
N SER A 20 -13.30 -7.17 13.38
CA SER A 20 -12.47 -7.68 14.48
C SER A 20 -11.03 -7.18 14.42
N PHE A 21 -10.59 -6.76 13.24
CA PHE A 21 -9.23 -6.30 12.97
C PHE A 21 -9.13 -4.78 12.80
N ASP A 22 -10.20 -4.02 13.00
CA ASP A 22 -10.21 -2.57 12.71
C ASP A 22 -9.16 -1.79 13.52
N THR A 23 -8.89 -2.21 14.76
CA THR A 23 -7.81 -1.63 15.58
C THR A 23 -6.43 -1.94 15.00
N ALA A 24 -6.16 -3.21 14.67
CA ALA A 24 -4.89 -3.61 14.06
C ALA A 24 -4.67 -2.91 12.70
N ILE A 25 -5.74 -2.73 11.92
CA ILE A 25 -5.69 -1.99 10.67
C ILE A 25 -5.38 -0.51 10.92
N ALA A 26 -6.00 0.12 11.92
CA ALA A 26 -5.73 1.52 12.24
C ALA A 26 -4.27 1.72 12.67
N ASP A 27 -3.72 0.81 13.47
CA ASP A 27 -2.32 0.83 13.90
C ASP A 27 -1.38 0.68 12.70
N LEU A 28 -1.68 -0.26 11.80
CA LEU A 28 -0.94 -0.45 10.55
C LEU A 28 -0.98 0.78 9.64
N ILE A 29 -2.14 1.43 9.51
CA ILE A 29 -2.26 2.68 8.75
C ILE A 29 -1.38 3.76 9.36
N ALA A 30 -1.42 3.93 10.68
CA ALA A 30 -0.63 4.93 11.39
C ALA A 30 0.89 4.71 11.26
N GLU A 31 1.33 3.45 11.15
CA GLU A 31 2.73 3.09 10.96
C GLU A 31 3.18 3.20 9.50
N GLN A 32 2.43 2.59 8.57
CA GLN A 32 2.86 2.38 7.19
C GLN A 32 2.64 3.61 6.31
N VAL A 33 1.55 4.35 6.51
CA VAL A 33 1.23 5.50 5.64
C VAL A 33 2.34 6.56 5.68
N PRO A 34 2.83 7.01 6.84
CA PRO A 34 3.94 7.97 6.89
C PRO A 34 5.21 7.44 6.21
N ALA A 35 5.51 6.15 6.37
CA ALA A 35 6.66 5.52 5.72
C ALA A 35 6.52 5.48 4.20
N ILE A 36 5.33 5.16 3.68
CA ILE A 36 5.01 5.19 2.25
C ILE A 36 5.16 6.61 1.73
N GLU A 37 4.52 7.60 2.35
CA GLU A 37 4.58 9.01 1.95
C GLU A 37 6.01 9.57 1.95
N ALA A 38 6.84 9.13 2.89
CA ALA A 38 8.25 9.49 2.94
C ALA A 38 9.02 9.01 1.71
N THR A 39 8.50 8.06 0.93
CA THR A 39 9.08 7.61 -0.35
C THR A 39 8.50 8.32 -1.58
N LEU A 40 7.46 9.13 -1.45
CA LEU A 40 6.75 9.74 -2.58
C LEU A 40 7.20 11.19 -2.89
N ILE A 41 7.07 11.61 -4.14
CA ILE A 41 7.29 12.98 -4.64
C ILE A 41 6.04 13.56 -5.27
N GLY A 42 5.94 14.89 -5.18
CA GLY A 42 4.95 15.66 -5.92
C GLY A 42 3.53 15.52 -5.37
N VAL A 43 2.57 15.73 -6.27
CA VAL A 43 1.13 15.61 -6.01
C VAL A 43 0.69 14.27 -6.58
N TYR A 44 0.07 13.44 -5.75
CA TYR A 44 -0.38 12.10 -6.11
C TYR A 44 -1.90 11.99 -6.00
N GLY A 45 -2.47 11.15 -6.87
CA GLY A 45 -3.91 10.98 -7.04
C GLY A 45 -4.48 9.67 -6.46
N PRO A 46 -5.73 9.32 -6.80
CA PRO A 46 -6.43 8.13 -6.28
C PRO A 46 -5.67 6.81 -6.45
N GLU A 47 -4.84 6.70 -7.47
CA GLU A 47 -3.99 5.54 -7.75
C GLU A 47 -2.94 5.33 -6.65
N ALA A 48 -2.43 6.41 -6.06
CA ALA A 48 -1.51 6.32 -4.94
C ALA A 48 -2.22 5.91 -3.64
N ASP A 49 -3.44 6.39 -3.42
CA ASP A 49 -4.28 5.95 -2.30
C ASP A 49 -4.55 4.44 -2.37
N LEU A 50 -4.86 3.95 -3.58
CA LEU A 50 -5.07 2.53 -3.82
C LEU A 50 -3.78 1.74 -3.62
N GLY A 51 -2.66 2.23 -4.15
CA GLY A 51 -1.36 1.58 -3.97
C GLY A 51 -0.95 1.47 -2.50
N ALA A 52 -1.13 2.54 -1.73
CA ALA A 52 -0.89 2.54 -0.29
C ALA A 52 -1.83 1.57 0.45
N THR A 53 -3.13 1.56 0.09
CA THR A 53 -4.10 0.62 0.65
C THR A 53 -3.69 -0.83 0.44
N GLU A 54 -3.19 -1.18 -0.75
CA GLU A 54 -2.79 -2.55 -1.10
C GLU A 54 -1.54 -3.01 -0.34
N ILE A 55 -0.59 -2.11 -0.11
CA ILE A 55 0.61 -2.40 0.72
C ILE A 55 0.20 -2.67 2.17
N VAL A 56 -0.67 -1.82 2.73
CA VAL A 56 -1.16 -1.98 4.10
C VAL A 56 -1.97 -3.27 4.23
N ALA A 57 -2.83 -3.59 3.25
CA ALA A 57 -3.59 -4.84 3.24
C ALA A 57 -2.69 -6.07 3.11
N ALA A 58 -1.64 -6.02 2.29
CA ALA A 58 -0.68 -7.10 2.18
C ALA A 58 0.06 -7.34 3.51
N GLU A 59 0.47 -6.29 4.20
CA GLU A 59 1.10 -6.41 5.53
C GLU A 59 0.13 -7.01 6.56
N LEU A 60 -1.14 -6.57 6.56
CA LEU A 60 -2.16 -7.17 7.42
C LEU A 60 -2.29 -8.67 7.16
N MET A 61 -2.38 -9.08 5.90
CA MET A 61 -2.48 -10.50 5.53
C MET A 61 -1.26 -11.29 6.01
N ASP A 62 -0.06 -10.73 5.88
CA ASP A 62 1.16 -11.37 6.40
C ASP A 62 1.15 -11.47 7.93
N GLN A 63 0.66 -10.46 8.65
CA GLN A 63 0.49 -10.53 10.10
C GLN A 63 -0.52 -11.62 10.50
N LEU A 64 -1.65 -11.72 9.81
CA LEU A 64 -2.66 -12.74 10.07
C LEU A 64 -2.14 -14.16 9.79
N ASN A 65 -1.36 -14.33 8.73
CA ASN A 65 -0.70 -15.59 8.40
C ASN A 65 0.32 -15.98 9.49
N ARG A 66 1.15 -15.03 9.94
CA ARG A 66 2.14 -15.25 11.03
C ARG A 66 1.49 -15.58 12.37
N GLN A 67 0.30 -15.06 12.64
CA GLN A 67 -0.47 -15.33 13.87
C GLN A 67 -1.16 -16.70 13.87
N GLY A 68 -0.97 -17.52 12.83
CA GLY A 68 -1.42 -18.91 12.83
C GLY A 68 -2.86 -19.11 12.34
N ARG A 69 -3.41 -18.21 11.51
CA ARG A 69 -4.53 -18.59 10.62
C ARG A 69 -4.01 -19.40 9.44
N GLU A 70 -3.35 -20.52 9.72
CA GLU A 70 -3.14 -21.57 8.74
C GLU A 70 -4.47 -22.33 8.60
N VAL A 71 -5.34 -21.88 7.69
CA VAL A 71 -6.44 -22.73 7.22
C VAL A 71 -5.87 -23.67 6.17
N GLN A 72 -5.14 -24.69 6.62
CA GLN A 72 -4.73 -25.80 5.76
C GLN A 72 -5.88 -26.81 5.70
N ILE A 73 -6.71 -26.72 4.65
CA ILE A 73 -7.66 -27.78 4.28
C ILE A 73 -7.02 -28.61 3.16
N GLY A 74 -6.21 -29.60 3.53
CA GLY A 74 -5.57 -30.54 2.57
C GLY A 74 -4.58 -29.88 1.60
N GLU A 75 -4.55 -30.36 0.34
CA GLU A 75 -3.66 -29.87 -0.73
C GLU A 75 -4.25 -28.70 -1.55
N LEU A 76 -5.45 -28.22 -1.19
CA LEU A 76 -6.20 -27.25 -1.99
C LEU A 76 -6.23 -25.88 -1.33
N SER A 77 -5.23 -25.06 -1.65
CA SER A 77 -5.25 -23.64 -1.36
C SER A 77 -6.07 -22.91 -2.44
N ILE A 78 -7.40 -22.86 -2.31
CA ILE A 78 -8.19 -21.87 -3.05
C ILE A 78 -8.17 -20.59 -2.21
N GLY A 79 -7.15 -19.77 -2.40
CA GLY A 79 -7.01 -18.49 -1.72
C GLY A 79 -6.63 -17.41 -2.71
N VAL A 80 -7.40 -16.32 -2.77
CA VAL A 80 -7.10 -15.06 -2.07
C VAL A 80 -5.87 -14.41 -2.72
N GLU A 81 -6.00 -13.18 -3.25
CA GLU A 81 -4.85 -12.43 -3.77
C GLU A 81 -3.66 -12.60 -2.82
N SER A 82 -2.57 -13.22 -3.29
CA SER A 82 -1.38 -13.44 -2.45
C SER A 82 -0.93 -12.10 -1.90
N SER A 83 -0.54 -12.03 -0.62
CA SER A 83 -0.01 -10.81 -0.02
C SER A 83 1.15 -10.24 -0.84
N ASP A 84 1.98 -11.10 -1.43
CA ASP A 84 3.04 -10.71 -2.37
C ASP A 84 2.51 -10.10 -3.66
N ALA A 85 1.45 -10.68 -4.24
CA ALA A 85 0.83 -10.15 -5.45
C ALA A 85 0.18 -8.78 -5.20
N LEU A 86 -0.52 -8.63 -4.08
CA LEU A 86 -1.15 -7.39 -3.65
C LEU A 86 -0.10 -6.31 -3.36
N ARG A 87 0.98 -6.67 -2.67
CA ARG A 87 2.13 -5.79 -2.44
C ARG A 87 2.79 -5.35 -3.75
N ALA A 88 3.01 -6.27 -4.69
CA ALA A 88 3.56 -5.95 -6.00
C ALA A 88 2.64 -5.00 -6.79
N GLN A 89 1.32 -5.21 -6.70
CA GLN A 89 0.31 -4.32 -7.27
C GLN A 89 0.41 -2.90 -6.70
N GLY A 90 0.48 -2.79 -5.37
CA GLY A 90 0.60 -1.52 -4.68
C GLY A 90 1.90 -0.79 -5.01
N MET A 91 3.02 -1.52 -5.05
CA MET A 91 4.32 -1.01 -5.50
C MET A 91 4.27 -0.49 -6.94
N ALA A 92 3.63 -1.22 -7.86
CA ALA A 92 3.48 -0.79 -9.25
C ALA A 92 2.66 0.50 -9.37
N ARG A 93 1.59 0.65 -8.58
CA ARG A 93 0.79 1.88 -8.54
C ARG A 93 1.53 3.06 -7.93
N LEU A 94 2.40 2.82 -6.94
CA LEU A 94 3.21 3.87 -6.33
C LEU A 94 4.44 4.24 -7.17
N ALA A 95 4.92 3.35 -8.04
CA ALA A 95 6.16 3.54 -8.81
C ALA A 95 6.28 4.91 -9.51
N PRO A 96 5.24 5.46 -10.17
CA PRO A 96 5.31 6.78 -10.82
C PRO A 96 5.57 7.94 -9.87
N TYR A 97 5.30 7.75 -8.57
CA TYR A 97 5.38 8.78 -7.55
C TYR A 97 6.62 8.63 -6.65
N ARG A 98 7.48 7.62 -6.84
CA ARG A 98 8.62 7.37 -5.94
C ARG A 98 9.76 8.37 -6.15
N LYS A 99 10.41 8.77 -5.05
CA LYS A 99 11.59 9.66 -4.99
C LYS A 99 12.75 9.20 -5.89
N ASP A 100 12.90 7.89 -6.10
CA ASP A 100 14.04 7.31 -6.83
C ASP A 100 13.71 6.69 -8.19
N ALA A 101 12.58 7.05 -8.81
CA ALA A 101 12.35 6.74 -10.23
C ALA A 101 13.05 7.73 -11.20
N GLY A 102 14.19 8.29 -10.77
CA GLY A 102 15.01 9.22 -11.53
C GLY A 102 15.05 10.61 -10.91
N ALA A 103 16.10 10.88 -10.14
CA ALA A 103 16.57 12.22 -9.84
C ALA A 103 17.08 12.95 -11.12
N VAL A 104 16.29 13.03 -12.20
CA VAL A 104 16.50 13.93 -13.34
C VAL A 104 15.17 14.22 -14.03
N ARG A 105 14.34 15.08 -13.46
CA ARG A 105 13.58 16.03 -14.29
C ARG A 105 13.82 17.42 -13.73
N ALA A 106 14.82 18.06 -14.33
CA ALA A 106 15.03 19.50 -14.26
C ALA A 106 13.71 20.20 -14.60
N ILE A 107 13.04 20.75 -13.59
CA ILE A 107 11.99 21.75 -13.76
C ILE A 107 12.47 22.99 -13.00
N GLY A 108 13.42 23.68 -13.62
CA GLY A 108 13.72 25.07 -13.33
C GLY A 108 13.77 25.78 -14.69
N PRO A 109 13.03 26.88 -14.90
CA PRO A 109 13.10 27.60 -16.16
C PRO A 109 14.54 28.10 -16.35
N ARG A 110 15.15 27.80 -17.51
CA ARG A 110 16.35 28.51 -17.94
C ARG A 110 15.97 29.97 -18.14
N VAL A 111 16.26 30.80 -17.15
CA VAL A 111 16.34 32.24 -17.34
C VAL A 111 17.51 32.45 -18.30
N SER A 112 17.20 32.79 -19.55
CA SER A 112 18.17 33.36 -20.47
C SER A 112 18.64 34.68 -19.86
N LEU A 113 19.87 34.71 -19.38
CA LEU A 113 20.57 35.97 -19.16
C LEU A 113 21.22 36.36 -20.48
N GLU A 114 20.69 37.45 -21.02
CA GLU A 114 21.26 38.45 -21.95
C GLU A 114 22.36 38.00 -22.93
#